data_AF-A0A8T4TIS3-F1
#
_entry.id   AF-A0A8T4TIS3-F1
#
_cell.length_a   1.000
_cell.length_b   1.000
_cell.length_c   1.000
_cell.angle_alpha   90.00
_cell.angle_beta   90.00
_cell.angle_gamma   90.00
#
_symmetry.space_group_name_H-M   'P 1'
#
loop_
_entity.id
_entity.type
_entity.pdbx_description
1 polymer ?
#
loop_
_entity_poly.entity_id
_entity_poly.type
_entity_poly.pdbx_seq_one_letter_code
_entity_poly.pdbx_strand_id
1 'polypeptide(L)'
;MAKKVEYNQGKCIGNGNCVASAPYYFQLNENGSKAILKNSKGKDSIFISTIEKSKLNDVIEAAKQCPVNAIRVYDDETDEDIVSVNIKKDKVEEIKAEYNDLKEFVMDKKGYFLIRVNKEKQRVEVAHCSEINKIDVMVYGTNPLEIYMTIIKKDLIENMGHAAYLGREIQKACTALKHNLEYVQDDELKINHL
;
A
#
# COMPACT_ATOMS: atom_id res chain seq x y z
N MET A 1 -3.54 -32.09 23.42
CA MET A 1 -3.27 -30.65 23.38
C MET A 1 -3.81 -30.07 22.09
N ALA A 2 -4.85 -29.25 22.21
CA ALA A 2 -5.43 -28.56 21.06
C ALA A 2 -4.50 -27.42 20.63
N LYS A 3 -4.19 -27.35 19.34
CA LYS A 3 -3.43 -26.22 18.77
C LYS A 3 -4.41 -25.28 18.08
N LYS A 4 -4.21 -23.98 18.24
CA LYS A 4 -5.04 -22.95 17.64
C LYS A 4 -4.23 -22.05 16.72
N VAL A 5 -4.93 -21.52 15.73
CA VAL A 5 -4.45 -20.45 14.86
C VAL A 5 -5.26 -19.21 15.15
N GLU A 6 -4.57 -18.10 15.37
CA GLU A 6 -5.15 -16.76 15.46
C GLU A 6 -4.64 -15.93 14.28
N TYR A 7 -5.56 -15.26 13.59
CA TYR A 7 -5.30 -14.43 12.43
C TYR A 7 -5.77 -13.00 12.69
N ASN A 8 -4.85 -12.04 12.60
CA ASN A 8 -5.12 -10.62 12.66
C ASN A 8 -5.29 -10.03 11.25
N GLN A 9 -6.55 -9.90 10.82
CA GLN A 9 -6.88 -9.35 9.51
C GLN A 9 -6.47 -7.87 9.36
N GLY A 10 -6.43 -7.13 10.46
CA GLY A 10 -5.98 -5.74 10.50
C GLY A 10 -4.52 -5.59 10.07
N LYS A 11 -3.65 -6.53 10.46
CA LYS A 11 -2.22 -6.56 10.07
C LYS A 11 -1.98 -7.10 8.67
N CYS A 12 -2.88 -7.92 8.12
CA CYS A 12 -2.68 -8.58 6.83
C CYS A 12 -2.48 -7.58 5.69
N ILE A 13 -1.53 -7.81 4.78
CA ILE A 13 -1.29 -6.96 3.61
C ILE A 13 -1.61 -7.66 2.27
N GLY A 14 -2.30 -8.80 2.31
CA GLY A 14 -2.72 -9.49 1.09
C GLY A 14 -1.62 -10.26 0.36
N ASN A 15 -0.47 -10.54 0.99
CA ASN A 15 0.64 -11.25 0.35
C ASN A 15 0.30 -12.67 -0.17
N GLY A 16 -0.74 -13.31 0.36
CA GLY A 16 -1.26 -14.57 -0.19
C GLY A 16 -0.51 -15.87 0.16
N ASN A 17 0.73 -15.81 0.66
CA ASN A 17 1.51 -17.01 1.01
C ASN A 17 0.77 -18.04 1.90
N CYS A 18 -0.01 -17.55 2.87
CA CYS A 18 -0.81 -18.42 3.75
C CYS A 18 -1.84 -19.28 2.99
N VAL A 19 -2.37 -18.79 1.87
CA VAL A 19 -3.31 -19.53 1.02
C VAL A 19 -2.60 -20.61 0.23
N ALA A 20 -1.37 -20.37 -0.22
CA ALA A 20 -0.55 -21.38 -0.89
C ALA A 20 -0.14 -22.51 0.08
N SER A 21 0.27 -22.14 1.30
CA SER A 21 0.78 -23.09 2.28
C SER A 21 -0.32 -23.85 3.05
N ALA A 22 -1.44 -23.20 3.36
CA ALA A 22 -2.55 -23.81 4.10
C ALA A 22 -3.93 -23.43 3.50
N PRO A 23 -4.24 -23.87 2.26
CA PRO A 23 -5.49 -23.51 1.57
C PRO A 23 -6.76 -24.02 2.26
N TYR A 24 -6.63 -25.01 3.15
CA TYR A 24 -7.74 -25.52 3.96
C TYR A 24 -8.16 -24.54 5.06
N TYR A 25 -7.24 -23.69 5.51
CA TYR A 25 -7.46 -22.69 6.56
C TYR A 25 -7.56 -21.27 6.01
N PHE A 26 -6.90 -20.97 4.90
CA PHE A 26 -6.87 -19.62 4.34
C PHE A 26 -7.44 -19.55 2.93
N GLN A 27 -8.06 -18.42 2.61
CA GLN A 27 -8.38 -17.98 1.26
C GLN A 27 -8.18 -16.47 1.15
N LEU A 28 -8.07 -15.94 -0.07
CA LEU A 28 -8.15 -14.49 -0.26
C LEU A 28 -9.63 -14.04 -0.29
N ASN A 29 -9.87 -12.79 0.08
CA ASN A 29 -11.14 -12.13 -0.20
C ASN A 29 -11.29 -11.83 -1.71
N GLU A 30 -12.48 -11.41 -2.12
CA GLU A 30 -12.84 -11.25 -3.54
C GLU A 30 -11.91 -10.33 -4.32
N ASN A 31 -11.40 -9.27 -3.69
CA ASN A 31 -10.49 -8.32 -4.31
C ASN A 31 -9.00 -8.66 -4.10
N GLY A 32 -8.67 -9.80 -3.49
CA GLY A 32 -7.31 -10.26 -3.25
C GLY A 32 -6.51 -9.47 -2.21
N SER A 33 -7.11 -8.45 -1.58
CA SER A 33 -6.40 -7.53 -0.69
C SER A 33 -6.07 -8.10 0.69
N LYS A 34 -6.78 -9.13 1.14
CA LYS A 34 -6.62 -9.72 2.48
C LYS A 34 -6.88 -11.22 2.44
N ALA A 35 -6.23 -11.96 3.33
CA ALA A 35 -6.62 -13.34 3.61
C ALA A 35 -7.86 -13.39 4.53
N ILE A 36 -8.52 -14.54 4.55
CA ILE A 36 -9.64 -14.92 5.40
C ILE A 36 -9.28 -16.24 6.06
N LEU A 37 -9.42 -16.33 7.38
CA LEU A 37 -9.31 -17.59 8.12
C LEU A 37 -10.67 -18.30 8.09
N LYS A 38 -10.73 -19.45 7.42
CA LYS A 38 -11.95 -20.27 7.24
C LYS A 38 -12.39 -20.89 8.56
N ASN A 39 -13.70 -21.12 8.70
CA ASN A 39 -14.31 -21.79 9.86
C ASN A 39 -13.84 -21.21 11.20
N SER A 40 -13.69 -19.89 11.26
CA SER A 40 -13.16 -19.18 12.41
C SER A 40 -14.26 -18.43 13.15
N LYS A 41 -14.00 -18.11 14.42
CA LYS A 41 -14.78 -17.15 15.20
C LYS A 41 -13.91 -15.92 15.41
N GLY A 42 -14.46 -14.73 15.27
CA GLY A 42 -13.67 -13.51 15.40
C GLY A 42 -14.44 -12.30 15.90
N LYS A 43 -13.68 -11.38 16.49
CA LYS A 43 -14.10 -10.05 16.95
C LYS A 43 -12.94 -9.09 16.73
N ASP A 44 -13.21 -7.83 16.41
CA ASP A 44 -12.20 -6.76 16.31
C ASP A 44 -11.02 -7.12 15.37
N SER A 45 -11.31 -7.70 14.21
CA SER A 45 -10.34 -8.17 13.19
C SER A 45 -9.43 -9.33 13.60
N ILE A 46 -9.66 -9.94 14.76
CA ILE A 46 -8.97 -11.14 15.22
C ILE A 46 -9.88 -12.35 15.00
N PHE A 47 -9.37 -13.37 14.33
CA PHE A 47 -10.10 -14.58 13.98
C PHE A 47 -9.34 -15.82 14.46
N ILE A 48 -10.04 -16.74 15.12
CA ILE A 48 -9.43 -17.91 15.74
C ILE A 48 -10.08 -19.19 15.22
N SER A 49 -9.28 -20.21 14.94
CA SER A 49 -9.75 -21.56 14.58
C SER A 49 -8.91 -22.64 15.25
N THR A 50 -9.51 -23.83 15.43
CA THR A 50 -8.79 -25.01 15.95
C THR A 50 -8.08 -25.72 14.80
N ILE A 51 -6.85 -26.12 15.04
CA ILE A 51 -6.01 -26.77 14.03
C ILE A 51 -6.16 -28.29 14.13
N GLU A 52 -6.53 -28.92 13.02
CA GLU A 52 -6.47 -30.37 12.89
C GLU A 52 -5.02 -30.86 12.97
N LYS A 53 -4.76 -31.91 13.76
CA LYS A 53 -3.40 -32.42 14.01
C LYS A 53 -2.64 -32.72 12.71
N SER A 54 -3.31 -33.24 11.69
CA SER A 54 -2.73 -33.56 10.37
C SER A 54 -2.34 -32.32 9.56
N LYS A 55 -2.88 -31.14 9.88
CA LYS A 55 -2.67 -29.87 9.17
C LYS A 55 -1.78 -28.89 9.93
N LEU A 56 -1.27 -29.28 11.10
CA LEU A 56 -0.49 -28.39 11.96
C LEU A 56 0.75 -27.82 11.25
N ASN A 57 1.50 -28.64 10.53
CA ASN A 57 2.72 -28.20 9.84
C ASN A 57 2.41 -27.19 8.72
N ASP A 58 1.34 -27.41 7.96
CA ASP A 58 0.88 -26.50 6.89
C ASP A 58 0.55 -25.11 7.48
N VAL A 59 -0.16 -25.08 8.62
CA VAL A 59 -0.54 -23.83 9.29
C VAL A 59 0.66 -23.12 9.93
N ILE A 60 1.61 -23.87 10.50
CA ILE A 60 2.89 -23.33 10.98
C ILE A 60 3.67 -22.69 9.84
N GLU A 61 3.74 -23.36 8.69
CA GLU A 61 4.45 -22.84 7.52
C GLU A 61 3.76 -21.58 6.97
N ALA A 62 2.42 -21.58 6.88
CA ALA A 62 1.65 -20.41 6.52
C ALA A 62 1.92 -19.22 7.45
N ALA A 63 2.05 -19.48 8.76
CA ALA A 63 2.36 -18.44 9.75
C ALA A 63 3.77 -17.87 9.58
N LYS A 64 4.79 -18.73 9.40
CA LYS A 64 6.19 -18.33 9.18
C LYS A 64 6.38 -17.52 7.90
N GLN A 65 5.60 -17.79 6.86
CA GLN A 65 5.67 -17.08 5.59
C GLN A 65 4.88 -15.77 5.56
N CYS A 66 4.20 -15.40 6.66
CA CYS A 66 3.48 -14.14 6.74
C CYS A 66 4.47 -12.98 7.00
N PRO A 67 4.72 -12.08 6.03
CA PRO A 67 5.77 -11.06 6.17
C PRO A 67 5.47 -10.00 7.24
N VAL A 68 4.20 -9.92 7.66
CA VAL A 68 3.70 -8.95 8.64
C VAL A 68 3.27 -9.62 9.94
N ASN A 69 3.62 -10.90 10.13
CA ASN A 69 3.34 -11.65 11.34
C ASN A 69 1.86 -11.54 11.77
N ALA A 70 0.94 -11.71 10.81
CA ALA A 70 -0.50 -11.62 11.07
C ALA A 70 -1.10 -12.94 11.58
N ILE A 71 -0.32 -14.02 11.65
CA ILE A 71 -0.80 -15.35 12.01
C ILE A 71 0.01 -15.85 13.21
N ARG A 72 -0.66 -16.08 14.32
CA ARG A 72 -0.12 -16.72 15.54
C ARG A 72 -0.53 -18.18 15.55
N VAL A 73 0.39 -19.07 15.88
CA VAL A 73 0.09 -20.49 16.13
C VAL A 73 0.54 -20.81 17.53
N TYR A 74 -0.37 -21.33 18.36
CA TYR A 74 -0.11 -21.52 19.78
C TYR A 74 -0.82 -22.78 20.31
N ASP A 75 -0.35 -23.23 21.47
CA ASP A 75 -1.00 -24.26 22.26
C ASP A 75 -2.12 -23.66 23.11
N ASP A 76 -3.35 -24.18 23.00
CA ASP A 76 -4.51 -23.57 23.66
C ASP A 76 -4.54 -23.79 25.18
N GLU A 77 -3.85 -24.83 25.69
CA GLU A 77 -3.86 -25.16 27.11
C GLU A 77 -2.78 -24.38 27.87
N THR A 78 -1.62 -24.21 27.24
CA THR A 78 -0.45 -23.56 27.85
C THR A 78 -0.26 -22.11 27.42
N ASP A 79 -0.97 -21.66 26.38
CA ASP A 79 -0.80 -20.37 25.69
C ASP A 79 0.63 -20.16 25.11
N GLU A 80 1.40 -21.24 24.96
CA GLU A 80 2.75 -21.20 24.39
C GLU A 80 2.73 -21.04 22.87
N ASP A 81 3.50 -20.06 22.38
CA ASP A 81 3.65 -19.80 20.95
C ASP A 81 4.52 -20.87 20.26
N ILE A 82 3.95 -21.48 19.22
CA ILE A 82 4.68 -22.29 18.23
C ILE A 82 5.25 -21.38 17.13
N VAL A 83 4.45 -20.39 16.71
CA VAL A 83 4.87 -19.29 15.83
C VAL A 83 4.30 -18.00 16.40
N SER A 84 5.18 -17.09 16.85
CA SER A 84 4.79 -15.82 17.45
C SER A 84 4.63 -14.72 16.40
N VAL A 85 3.86 -13.69 16.76
CA VAL A 85 3.60 -12.53 15.90
C VAL A 85 4.55 -11.35 16.15
N ASN A 86 5.61 -11.57 16.93
CA ASN A 86 6.53 -10.52 17.34
C ASN A 86 7.52 -10.20 16.22
N ILE A 87 7.67 -8.91 15.90
CA ILE A 87 8.69 -8.44 14.96
C ILE A 87 10.02 -8.41 15.70
N LYS A 88 11.01 -9.14 15.18
CA LYS A 88 12.38 -9.07 15.68
C LYS A 88 12.96 -7.70 15.33
N LYS A 89 13.42 -6.98 16.34
CA LYS A 89 14.04 -5.66 16.20
C LYS A 89 15.55 -5.70 16.45
N ASP A 90 16.14 -6.87 16.33
CA ASP A 90 17.57 -7.06 16.57
C ASP A 90 18.36 -6.40 15.44
N LYS A 91 19.28 -5.49 15.78
CA LYS A 91 20.18 -4.79 14.83
C LYS A 91 19.47 -3.92 13.78
N VAL A 92 18.40 -3.23 14.17
CA VAL A 92 17.78 -2.21 13.31
C VAL A 92 18.69 -0.98 13.26
N GLU A 93 19.08 -0.59 12.05
CA GLU A 93 19.72 0.70 11.80
C GLU A 93 18.66 1.78 11.70
N GLU A 94 18.81 2.86 12.48
CA GLU A 94 17.91 4.01 12.43
C GLU A 94 18.60 5.16 11.70
N ILE A 95 18.04 5.55 10.56
CA ILE A 95 18.54 6.65 9.73
C ILE A 95 17.57 7.82 9.83
N LYS A 96 18.06 8.99 10.27
CA LYS A 96 17.28 10.23 10.26
C LYS A 96 17.14 10.70 8.81
N ALA A 97 15.92 10.99 8.38
CA ALA A 97 15.69 11.55 7.05
C ALA A 97 16.37 12.92 6.92
N GLU A 98 17.13 13.10 5.84
CA GLU A 98 17.85 14.32 5.50
C GLU A 98 17.70 14.56 4.00
N TYR A 99 17.09 15.68 3.63
CA TYR A 99 17.00 16.19 2.26
C TYR A 99 16.68 17.69 2.33
N ASN A 100 17.32 18.49 1.49
CA ASN A 100 17.15 19.93 1.44
C ASN A 100 16.91 20.40 0.00
N ASP A 101 15.64 20.67 -0.34
CA ASP A 101 15.25 21.14 -1.67
C ASP A 101 16.06 22.38 -2.13
N LEU A 102 16.35 23.34 -1.25
CA LEU A 102 17.09 24.55 -1.65
C LEU A 102 18.54 24.27 -2.07
N LYS A 103 19.10 23.13 -1.67
CA LYS A 103 20.50 22.75 -1.93
C LYS A 103 20.63 21.63 -2.94
N GLU A 104 19.69 20.69 -2.92
CA GLU A 104 19.79 19.40 -3.62
C GLU A 104 18.85 19.31 -4.82
N PHE A 105 17.92 20.27 -4.99
CA PHE A 105 17.01 20.27 -6.12
C PHE A 105 17.76 20.41 -7.44
N VAL A 106 17.45 19.51 -8.37
CA VAL A 106 17.96 19.52 -9.74
C VAL A 106 16.77 19.33 -10.68
N MET A 107 16.61 20.26 -11.62
CA MET A 107 15.54 20.20 -12.63
C MET A 107 15.62 18.90 -13.47
N ASP A 108 14.47 18.35 -13.83
CA ASP A 108 14.44 17.19 -14.73
C ASP A 108 14.93 17.62 -16.11
N LYS A 109 15.72 16.77 -16.77
CA LYS A 109 16.19 17.05 -18.13
C LYS A 109 15.06 17.03 -19.15
N LYS A 110 13.95 16.36 -18.84
CA LYS A 110 12.81 16.22 -19.76
C LYS A 110 11.81 17.36 -19.65
N GLY A 111 11.88 18.16 -18.60
CA GLY A 111 11.06 19.35 -18.41
C GLY A 111 10.34 19.37 -17.07
N TYR A 112 9.13 19.89 -17.06
CA TYR A 112 8.32 20.03 -15.85
C TYR A 112 6.86 19.66 -16.12
N PHE A 113 6.11 19.51 -15.03
CA PHE A 113 4.71 19.13 -15.08
C PHE A 113 3.80 20.20 -14.45
N LEU A 114 2.64 20.38 -15.06
CA LEU A 114 1.55 21.18 -14.52
C LEU A 114 0.34 20.28 -14.29
N ILE A 115 -0.23 20.33 -13.10
CA ILE A 115 -1.37 19.50 -12.73
C ILE A 115 -2.59 20.38 -12.52
N ARG A 116 -3.74 19.94 -13.01
CA ARG A 116 -5.03 20.56 -12.67
C ARG A 116 -6.13 19.53 -12.46
N VAL A 117 -7.08 19.89 -11.59
CA VAL A 117 -8.33 19.16 -11.42
C VAL A 117 -9.38 19.77 -12.35
N ASN A 118 -9.79 19.03 -13.38
CA ASN A 118 -10.84 19.46 -14.30
C ASN A 118 -12.20 18.94 -13.80
N LYS A 119 -12.91 19.79 -13.04
CA LYS A 119 -14.24 19.46 -12.48
C LYS A 119 -15.31 19.28 -13.57
N GLU A 120 -15.22 19.96 -14.70
CA GLU A 120 -16.19 19.79 -15.81
C GLU A 120 -16.06 18.41 -16.47
N LYS A 121 -14.83 17.98 -16.74
CA LYS A 121 -14.53 16.68 -17.36
C LYS A 121 -14.38 15.54 -16.35
N GLN A 122 -14.57 15.81 -15.05
CA GLN A 122 -14.43 14.87 -13.95
C GLN A 122 -13.12 14.05 -14.01
N ARG A 123 -11.99 14.75 -14.20
CA ARG A 123 -10.66 14.12 -14.34
C ARG A 123 -9.52 15.00 -13.87
N VAL A 124 -8.40 14.38 -13.50
CA VAL A 124 -7.12 15.05 -13.30
C VAL A 124 -6.39 15.11 -14.64
N GLU A 125 -5.76 16.25 -14.92
CA GLU A 125 -4.98 16.50 -16.12
C GLU A 125 -3.55 16.89 -15.73
N VAL A 126 -2.58 16.19 -16.30
CA VAL A 126 -1.14 16.34 -16.06
C VAL A 126 -0.47 16.69 -17.38
N ALA A 127 -0.10 17.95 -17.52
CA ALA A 127 0.59 18.47 -18.69
C ALA A 127 2.10 18.34 -18.49
N HIS A 128 2.80 17.82 -19.49
CA HIS A 128 4.25 17.83 -19.59
C HIS A 128 4.70 18.98 -20.49
N CYS A 129 5.71 19.72 -20.03
CA CYS A 129 6.30 20.85 -20.71
C CYS A 129 7.81 20.64 -20.85
N SER A 130 8.30 20.31 -22.05
CA SER A 130 9.75 20.21 -22.33
C SER A 130 10.39 21.58 -22.52
N GLU A 131 9.58 22.58 -22.87
CA GLU A 131 9.97 23.97 -23.03
C GLU A 131 9.15 24.87 -22.08
N ILE A 132 9.72 26.01 -21.70
CA ILE A 132 9.03 26.97 -20.83
C ILE A 132 7.73 27.44 -21.50
N ASN A 133 6.62 27.30 -20.75
CA ASN A 133 5.27 27.71 -21.13
C ASN A 133 4.68 27.00 -22.37
N LYS A 134 5.18 25.80 -22.70
CA LYS A 134 4.67 25.01 -23.82
C LYS A 134 4.30 23.60 -23.36
N ILE A 135 3.04 23.25 -23.52
CA ILE A 135 2.54 21.88 -23.24
C ILE A 135 2.78 21.04 -24.49
N ASP A 136 3.57 19.97 -24.36
CA ASP A 136 3.83 19.03 -25.46
C ASP A 136 2.98 17.76 -25.34
N VAL A 137 2.69 17.32 -24.11
CA VAL A 137 1.88 16.12 -23.84
C VAL A 137 0.92 16.37 -22.69
N MET A 138 -0.30 15.86 -22.80
CA MET A 138 -1.30 15.86 -21.73
C MET A 138 -1.71 14.42 -21.41
N VAL A 139 -1.48 13.99 -20.18
CA VAL A 139 -1.98 12.72 -19.64
C VAL A 139 -3.13 13.02 -18.69
N TYR A 140 -4.23 12.28 -18.75
CA TYR A 140 -5.39 12.52 -17.89
C TYR A 140 -6.02 11.22 -17.41
N GLY A 141 -6.74 11.28 -16.29
CA GLY A 141 -7.46 10.14 -15.73
C GLY A 141 -8.06 10.45 -14.36
N THR A 142 -8.61 9.44 -13.71
CA THR A 142 -9.14 9.52 -12.34
C THR A 142 -8.39 8.62 -11.36
N ASN A 143 -7.56 7.70 -11.88
CA ASN A 143 -6.74 6.79 -11.10
C ASN A 143 -5.26 7.25 -11.13
N PRO A 144 -4.65 7.58 -9.97
CA PRO A 144 -3.26 8.01 -9.89
C PRO A 144 -2.29 7.02 -10.54
N LEU A 145 -2.45 5.72 -10.27
CA LEU A 145 -1.57 4.65 -10.77
C LEU A 145 -1.52 4.66 -12.30
N GLU A 146 -2.67 4.76 -12.95
CA GLU A 146 -2.75 4.79 -14.41
C GLU A 146 -2.05 6.02 -15.00
N ILE A 147 -2.22 7.19 -14.36
CA ILE A 147 -1.64 8.44 -14.83
C ILE A 147 -0.11 8.39 -14.72
N TYR A 148 0.45 8.17 -13.52
CA TYR A 148 1.91 8.25 -13.37
C TYR A 148 2.63 7.08 -14.07
N MET A 149 2.03 5.88 -14.14
CA MET A 149 2.62 4.78 -14.92
C MET A 149 2.58 5.06 -16.42
N THR A 150 1.57 5.78 -16.92
CA THR A 150 1.54 6.21 -18.32
C THR A 150 2.67 7.21 -18.60
N ILE A 151 2.92 8.15 -17.71
CA ILE A 151 4.01 9.14 -17.82
C ILE A 151 5.37 8.44 -17.86
N ILE A 152 5.61 7.48 -16.94
CA ILE A 152 6.83 6.66 -16.91
C ILE A 152 6.97 5.84 -18.20
N LYS A 153 5.91 5.13 -18.62
CA LYS A 153 5.91 4.31 -19.85
C LYS A 153 6.15 5.13 -21.12
N LYS A 154 5.73 6.39 -21.12
CA LYS A 154 5.95 7.34 -22.22
C LYS A 154 7.30 8.05 -22.13
N ASP A 155 8.13 7.68 -21.15
CA ASP A 155 9.47 8.20 -20.98
C ASP A 155 9.50 9.74 -20.86
N LEU A 156 8.51 10.33 -20.20
CA LEU A 156 8.36 11.79 -20.04
C LEU A 156 9.07 12.35 -18.79
N ILE A 157 9.70 11.49 -18.00
CA ILE A 157 10.38 11.86 -16.76
C ILE A 157 11.62 10.99 -16.57
N GLU A 158 12.72 11.56 -16.08
CA GLU A 158 14.00 10.85 -15.89
C GLU A 158 14.40 10.81 -14.42
N ASN A 159 14.17 11.89 -13.67
CA ASN A 159 14.58 12.02 -12.28
C ASN A 159 13.61 11.28 -11.34
N MET A 160 14.14 10.35 -10.54
CA MET A 160 13.33 9.55 -9.60
C MET A 160 12.68 10.38 -8.48
N GLY A 161 13.36 11.43 -7.99
CA GLY A 161 12.80 12.36 -7.01
C GLY A 161 11.60 13.12 -7.57
N HIS A 162 11.69 13.57 -8.82
CA HIS A 162 10.55 14.17 -9.51
C HIS A 162 9.44 13.17 -9.80
N ALA A 163 9.75 11.91 -10.12
CA ALA A 163 8.74 10.87 -10.29
C ALA A 163 7.97 10.60 -8.99
N ALA A 164 8.68 10.57 -7.85
CA ALA A 164 8.07 10.44 -6.53
C ALA A 164 7.19 11.66 -6.18
N TYR A 165 7.70 12.87 -6.41
CA TYR A 165 6.94 14.12 -6.25
C TYR A 165 5.67 14.14 -7.12
N LEU A 166 5.81 13.77 -8.39
CA LEU A 166 4.70 13.76 -9.35
C LEU A 166 3.62 12.77 -8.93
N GLY A 167 3.99 11.56 -8.49
CA GLY A 167 3.04 10.59 -7.94
C GLY A 167 2.28 11.13 -6.73
N ARG A 168 2.97 11.81 -5.81
CA ARG A 168 2.38 12.48 -4.64
C ARG A 168 1.35 13.54 -5.06
N GLU A 169 1.72 14.42 -5.97
CA GLU A 169 0.83 15.50 -6.43
C GLU A 169 -0.38 14.97 -7.23
N ILE A 170 -0.19 13.96 -8.07
CA ILE A 170 -1.29 13.32 -8.80
C ILE A 170 -2.28 12.66 -7.83
N GLN A 171 -1.78 11.94 -6.82
CA GLN A 171 -2.64 11.37 -5.77
C GLN A 171 -3.42 12.47 -5.04
N LYS A 172 -2.77 13.59 -4.70
CA LYS A 172 -3.41 14.75 -4.07
C LYS A 172 -4.51 15.34 -4.95
N ALA A 173 -4.25 15.53 -6.24
CA ALA A 173 -5.23 16.02 -7.21
C ALA A 173 -6.42 15.06 -7.39
N CYS A 174 -6.19 13.75 -7.45
CA CYS A 174 -7.25 12.74 -7.55
C CYS A 174 -8.12 12.71 -6.27
N THR A 175 -7.50 12.85 -5.09
CA THR A 175 -8.23 12.99 -3.83
C THR A 175 -9.07 14.26 -3.85
N ALA A 176 -8.52 15.39 -4.30
CA ALA A 176 -9.26 16.64 -4.41
C ALA A 176 -10.47 16.53 -5.34
N LEU A 177 -10.30 15.89 -6.51
CA LEU A 177 -11.40 15.60 -7.44
C LEU A 177 -12.49 14.76 -6.75
N LYS A 178 -12.11 13.66 -6.10
CA LYS A 178 -13.04 12.73 -5.44
C LYS A 178 -13.87 13.39 -4.34
N HIS A 179 -13.27 14.31 -3.60
CA HIS A 179 -13.89 14.99 -2.47
C HIS A 179 -14.39 16.41 -2.81
N ASN A 180 -14.37 16.79 -4.09
CA ASN A 180 -14.71 18.13 -4.57
C ASN A 180 -13.98 19.27 -3.82
N LEU A 181 -12.72 19.03 -3.48
CA LEU A 181 -11.84 20.01 -2.83
C LEU A 181 -11.17 20.91 -3.88
N GLU A 182 -10.68 22.06 -3.44
CA GLU A 182 -9.76 22.87 -4.24
C GLU A 182 -8.36 22.25 -4.24
N TYR A 183 -7.73 22.23 -5.41
CA TYR A 183 -6.36 21.75 -5.61
C TYR A 183 -5.52 22.89 -6.17
N VAL A 184 -4.40 23.15 -5.49
CA VAL A 184 -3.31 23.97 -5.99
C VAL A 184 -2.05 23.13 -5.83
N GLN A 185 -1.22 23.09 -6.86
CA GLN A 185 0.04 22.35 -6.82
C GLN A 185 0.93 22.92 -5.71
N ASP A 186 1.64 22.04 -4.99
CA ASP A 186 2.46 22.35 -3.80
C ASP A 186 1.72 22.84 -2.55
N ASP A 187 0.51 23.39 -2.67
CA ASP A 187 -0.33 23.74 -1.52
C ASP A 187 -0.95 22.51 -0.86
N GLU A 188 -1.20 22.62 0.44
CA GLU A 188 -1.96 21.61 1.19
C GLU A 188 -3.44 21.60 0.80
N LEU A 189 -4.06 20.41 0.82
CA LEU A 189 -5.51 20.30 0.66
C LEU A 189 -6.20 20.89 1.88
N LYS A 190 -7.08 21.85 1.66
CA LYS A 190 -7.94 22.42 2.70
C LYS A 190 -9.11 21.47 2.95
N ILE A 191 -8.93 20.57 3.92
CA ILE A 191 -10.00 19.69 4.39
C ILE A 191 -10.80 20.47 5.43
N ASN A 192 -12.03 20.86 5.09
CA ASN A 192 -12.94 21.45 6.07
C ASN A 192 -13.26 20.36 7.10
N HIS A 193 -12.84 20.56 8.35
CA HIS A 193 -13.29 19.70 9.44
C HIS A 193 -14.82 19.81 9.56
N LEU A 194 -15.51 18.67 9.36
CA LEU A 194 -16.92 18.50 9.70
C LEU A 194 -17.09 18.41 11.22
#